data_AF-A0A1Y3EYL8-F1
#
_entry.id   AF-A0A1Y3EYL8-F1
#
_cell.length_a   1.000
_cell.length_b   1.000
_cell.length_c   1.000
_cell.angle_alpha   90.00
_cell.angle_beta   90.00
_cell.angle_gamma   90.00
#
_symmetry.space_group_name_H-M   'P 1'
#
loop_
_entity.id
_entity.type
_entity.pdbx_description
1 polymer ?
#
loop_
_entity_poly.entity_id
_entity_poly.type
_entity_poly.pdbx_seq_one_letter_code
_entity_poly.pdbx_strand_id
1 'polypeptide(L)'
;MVWLMATSGKGMEISGTFARRNQKIYMDLTFTNRAMQPLRGFAIQFNKNRLFLQAWKDIPAENEVQYNIENVKALSPDGICTKLEQNNVYTVARRNVESQELLYHSMKLTNGIWVLSELKLQPNNSSMTLSLKSRNTVVVDSINQAFVTILQA
;
A
#
# COMPACT_ATOMS: atom_id res chain seq x y z
N MET A 1 4.92 -19.97 -10.11
CA MET A 1 5.62 -18.91 -10.86
C MET A 1 6.98 -18.66 -10.23
N VAL A 2 8.04 -18.37 -11.00
CA VAL A 2 9.36 -18.00 -10.43
C VAL A 2 9.30 -16.56 -9.95
N TRP A 3 9.62 -16.32 -8.68
CA TRP A 3 9.59 -15.00 -8.03
C TRP A 3 10.99 -14.42 -7.83
N LEU A 4 12.01 -15.28 -7.65
CA LEU A 4 13.42 -14.90 -7.64
C LEU A 4 14.21 -15.93 -8.45
N MET A 5 14.89 -15.51 -9.51
CA MET A 5 15.77 -16.40 -10.28
C MET A 5 17.09 -16.66 -9.55
N ALA A 6 17.66 -17.87 -9.68
CA ALA A 6 18.93 -18.23 -9.06
C ALA A 6 20.07 -17.25 -9.37
N THR A 7 20.13 -16.73 -10.59
CA THR A 7 21.15 -15.76 -11.03
C THR A 7 21.09 -14.46 -10.23
N SER A 8 19.89 -14.00 -9.89
CA SER A 8 19.68 -12.81 -9.07
C SER A 8 19.78 -13.09 -7.56
N GLY A 9 19.52 -14.33 -7.13
CA GLY A 9 19.53 -14.76 -5.74
C GLY A 9 20.83 -15.38 -5.25
N LYS A 10 21.97 -15.15 -5.94
CA LYS A 10 23.29 -15.76 -5.62
C LYS A 10 23.23 -17.29 -5.48
N GLY A 11 22.47 -17.93 -6.37
CA GLY A 11 22.22 -19.37 -6.37
C GLY A 11 20.93 -19.79 -5.66
N MET A 12 20.26 -18.92 -4.90
CA MET A 12 18.92 -19.20 -4.38
C MET A 12 17.84 -18.84 -5.42
N GLU A 13 17.02 -19.80 -5.81
CA GLU A 13 15.81 -19.60 -6.60
C GLU A 13 14.57 -19.75 -5.72
N ILE A 14 13.60 -18.85 -5.87
CA ILE A 14 12.33 -18.91 -5.16
C ILE A 14 11.22 -18.93 -6.20
N SER A 15 10.36 -19.93 -6.11
CA SER A 15 9.11 -19.98 -6.84
C SER A 15 7.95 -20.06 -5.87
N GLY A 16 6.77 -19.64 -6.30
CA GLY A 16 5.59 -19.72 -5.47
C GLY A 16 4.29 -19.49 -6.20
N THR A 17 3.23 -19.66 -5.43
CA THR A 17 1.86 -19.32 -5.79
C THR A 17 1.09 -18.91 -4.54
N PHE A 18 -0.05 -18.27 -4.75
CA PHE A 18 -1.04 -18.07 -3.70
C PHE A 18 -2.19 -19.05 -3.91
N ALA A 19 -2.63 -19.68 -2.84
CA ALA A 19 -3.77 -20.59 -2.86
C ALA A 19 -4.71 -20.26 -1.70
N ARG A 20 -6.03 -20.29 -1.95
CA ARG A 20 -7.02 -20.20 -0.89
C ARG A 20 -7.47 -21.61 -0.51
N ARG A 21 -7.32 -21.96 0.77
CA ARG A 21 -7.72 -23.26 1.33
C ARG A 21 -8.55 -22.99 2.59
N ASN A 22 -9.78 -23.49 2.64
CA ASN A 22 -10.72 -23.26 3.76
C ASN A 22 -10.80 -21.78 4.18
N GLN A 23 -11.07 -20.91 3.20
CA GLN A 23 -11.15 -19.44 3.34
C GLN A 23 -9.85 -18.72 3.79
N LYS A 24 -8.77 -19.44 4.12
CA LYS A 24 -7.46 -18.86 4.45
C LYS A 24 -6.56 -18.80 3.21
N ILE A 25 -5.81 -17.72 3.08
CA ILE A 25 -4.83 -17.54 2.00
C ILE A 25 -3.49 -18.12 2.46
N TYR A 26 -2.90 -18.96 1.64
CA TYR A 26 -1.57 -19.54 1.81
C TYR A 26 -0.64 -18.99 0.74
N MET A 27 0.60 -18.71 1.13
CA MET A 27 1.71 -18.48 0.21
C MET A 27 2.52 -19.77 0.15
N ASP A 28 2.36 -20.51 -0.94
CA ASP A 28 3.15 -21.72 -1.18
C ASP A 28 4.47 -21.30 -1.82
N LEU A 29 5.59 -21.56 -1.13
CA LEU A 29 6.94 -21.23 -1.59
C LEU A 29 7.77 -22.49 -1.78
N THR A 30 8.56 -22.51 -2.85
CA THR A 30 9.61 -23.52 -3.09
C THR A 30 10.93 -22.80 -3.25
N PHE A 31 11.91 -23.18 -2.42
CA PHE A 31 13.27 -22.68 -2.44
C PHE A 31 14.17 -23.74 -3.08
N THR A 32 14.95 -23.35 -4.08
CA THR A 32 15.90 -24.23 -4.75
C THR A 32 17.30 -23.63 -4.64
N ASN A 33 18.22 -24.38 -4.03
CA ASN A 33 19.63 -24.00 -3.96
C ASN A 33 20.37 -24.51 -5.21
N ARG A 34 20.83 -23.59 -6.06
CA ARG A 34 21.68 -23.82 -7.22
C ARG A 34 23.11 -23.28 -7.02
N ALA A 35 23.47 -22.83 -5.82
CA ALA A 35 24.84 -22.45 -5.50
C ALA A 35 25.72 -23.71 -5.30
N MET A 36 27.04 -23.54 -5.41
CA MET A 36 28.00 -24.59 -5.05
C MET A 36 28.18 -24.76 -3.53
N GLN A 37 27.56 -23.89 -2.72
CA GLN A 37 27.67 -23.92 -1.26
C GLN A 37 26.28 -24.05 -0.60
N PRO A 38 26.20 -24.66 0.60
CA PRO A 38 24.96 -24.69 1.38
C PRO A 38 24.51 -23.29 1.81
N LEU A 39 23.22 -23.00 1.64
CA LEU A 39 22.59 -21.78 2.16
C LEU A 39 22.24 -21.97 3.65
N ARG A 40 22.37 -20.89 4.45
CA ARG A 40 22.10 -20.87 5.90
C ARG A 40 21.39 -19.58 6.29
N GLY A 41 20.73 -19.57 7.45
CA GLY A 41 20.12 -18.36 8.02
C GLY A 41 18.87 -17.86 7.31
N PHE A 42 18.04 -18.78 6.81
CA PHE A 42 16.80 -18.43 6.12
C PHE A 42 15.84 -17.66 7.03
N ALA A 43 15.45 -16.46 6.57
CA ALA A 43 14.41 -15.66 7.19
C ALA A 43 13.53 -15.04 6.10
N ILE A 44 12.23 -14.97 6.35
CA ILE A 44 11.27 -14.27 5.49
C ILE A 44 10.62 -13.20 6.36
N GLN A 45 10.77 -11.94 5.96
CA GLN A 45 10.11 -10.81 6.60
C GLN A 45 9.18 -10.14 5.61
N PHE A 46 7.89 -10.12 5.93
CA PHE A 46 6.92 -9.31 5.20
C PHE A 46 6.91 -7.91 5.83
N ASN A 47 7.24 -6.90 5.04
CA ASN A 47 7.42 -5.55 5.54
C ASN A 47 6.07 -4.84 5.64
N LYS A 48 5.65 -4.50 6.85
CA LYS A 48 4.68 -3.41 7.08
C LYS A 48 5.48 -2.21 7.59
N ASN A 49 5.18 -1.02 7.05
CA ASN A 49 5.67 0.31 7.46
C ASN A 49 7.01 0.86 6.91
N ARG A 50 8.11 0.12 6.77
CA ARG A 50 9.41 0.79 6.44
C ARG A 50 9.50 1.30 4.99
N LEU A 51 8.91 0.60 4.04
CA LEU A 51 8.93 0.98 2.62
C LEU A 51 8.12 2.25 2.34
N PHE A 52 7.03 2.49 3.07
CA PHE A 52 6.16 3.64 2.82
C PHE A 52 6.87 4.95 3.12
N LEU A 53 7.46 5.11 4.32
CA LEU A 53 8.12 6.36 4.70
C LEU A 53 9.33 6.69 3.83
N GLN A 54 10.06 5.67 3.38
CA GLN A 54 11.15 5.86 2.44
C GLN A 54 10.60 6.29 1.08
N ALA A 55 9.65 5.55 0.50
CA ALA A 55 9.04 5.90 -0.77
C ALA A 55 8.36 7.29 -0.76
N TRP A 56 7.76 7.67 0.37
CA TRP A 56 7.14 8.99 0.56
C TRP A 56 8.16 10.13 0.51
N LYS A 57 9.34 9.93 1.12
CA LYS A 57 10.46 10.89 1.09
C LYS A 57 11.16 10.91 -0.26
N ASP A 58 11.21 9.78 -0.97
CA ASP A 58 11.89 9.64 -2.25
C ASP A 58 11.11 10.30 -3.43
N ILE A 59 9.79 10.51 -3.29
CA ILE A 59 8.99 11.25 -4.27
C ILE A 59 9.11 12.76 -3.97
N PRO A 60 9.53 13.59 -4.95
CA PRO A 60 9.62 15.04 -4.79
C PRO A 60 8.33 15.67 -4.25
N ALA A 61 8.46 16.65 -3.35
CA ALA A 61 7.30 17.32 -2.75
C ALA A 61 6.47 18.11 -3.78
N GLU A 62 7.09 18.58 -4.86
CA GLU A 62 6.41 19.18 -6.02
C GLU A 62 5.44 18.22 -6.74
N ASN A 63 5.60 16.91 -6.54
CA ASN A 63 4.69 15.89 -7.07
C ASN A 63 3.61 15.47 -6.06
N GLU A 64 3.46 16.21 -4.96
CA GLU A 64 2.32 16.08 -4.06
C GLU A 64 1.17 16.93 -4.55
N VAL A 65 0.00 16.31 -4.70
CA VAL A 65 -1.25 17.02 -5.00
C VAL A 65 -2.24 16.74 -3.89
N GLN A 66 -2.82 17.81 -3.34
CA GLN A 66 -3.77 17.74 -2.25
C GLN A 66 -5.19 18.01 -2.73
N TYR A 67 -6.13 17.20 -2.25
CA TYR A 67 -7.55 17.32 -2.54
C TYR A 67 -8.33 17.38 -1.23
N ASN A 68 -9.47 18.09 -1.25
CA ASN A 68 -10.44 18.04 -0.17
C ASN A 68 -11.56 17.07 -0.54
N ILE A 69 -11.87 16.15 0.37
CA ILE A 69 -12.95 15.17 0.21
C ILE A 69 -13.93 15.34 1.37
N GLU A 70 -15.20 15.57 1.05
CA GLU A 70 -16.25 15.61 2.07
C GLU A 70 -16.60 14.20 2.56
N ASN A 71 -16.56 14.02 3.88
CA ASN A 71 -17.03 12.83 4.60
C ASN A 71 -18.55 12.91 4.81
N VAL A 72 -19.31 12.97 3.71
CA VAL A 72 -20.78 13.11 3.73
C VAL A 72 -21.51 12.00 4.50
N LYS A 73 -20.86 10.84 4.66
CA LYS A 73 -21.38 9.68 5.40
C LYS A 73 -20.97 9.65 6.88
N ALA A 74 -20.26 10.67 7.35
CA ALA A 74 -19.75 10.76 8.72
C ALA A 74 -19.02 9.47 9.17
N LEU A 75 -18.23 8.87 8.26
CA LEU A 75 -17.51 7.63 8.53
C LEU A 75 -16.44 7.87 9.60
N SER A 76 -16.34 6.96 10.56
CA SER A 76 -15.21 6.93 11.50
C SER A 76 -13.91 6.52 10.76
N PRO A 77 -12.73 6.80 11.33
CA PRO A 77 -11.46 6.33 10.76
C PRO A 77 -11.43 4.82 10.50
N ASP A 78 -12.05 4.01 11.37
CA ASP A 78 -12.18 2.56 11.20
C ASP A 78 -13.14 2.20 10.05
N GLY A 79 -14.24 2.94 9.94
CA GLY A 79 -15.19 2.78 8.83
C GLY A 79 -14.55 3.10 7.48
N ILE A 80 -13.70 4.14 7.43
CA ILE A 80 -12.93 4.51 6.24
C ILE A 80 -11.94 3.41 5.87
N CYS A 81 -11.14 2.92 6.82
CA CYS A 81 -10.21 1.82 6.59
C CYS A 81 -10.95 0.59 6.03
N THR A 82 -12.07 0.21 6.65
CA THR A 82 -12.87 -0.95 6.22
C THR A 82 -13.38 -0.79 4.79
N LYS A 83 -13.89 0.40 4.46
CA LYS A 83 -14.47 0.67 3.14
C LYS A 83 -13.43 0.75 2.03
N LEU A 84 -12.28 1.34 2.33
CA LEU A 84 -11.12 1.36 1.43
C LEU A 84 -10.58 -0.06 1.20
N GLU A 85 -10.49 -0.88 2.26
CA GLU A 85 -10.03 -2.27 2.17
C GLU A 85 -10.96 -3.14 1.31
N GLN A 86 -12.28 -2.96 1.42
CA GLN A 86 -13.27 -3.62 0.54
C GLN A 86 -13.08 -3.27 -0.95
N ASN A 87 -12.37 -2.17 -1.25
CA ASN A 87 -12.05 -1.71 -2.59
C ASN A 87 -10.55 -1.87 -2.92
N ASN A 88 -9.84 -2.76 -2.22
CA ASN A 88 -8.42 -3.08 -2.41
C ASN A 88 -7.45 -1.91 -2.13
N VAL A 89 -7.87 -0.92 -1.34
CA VAL A 89 -7.01 0.16 -0.83
C VAL A 89 -6.68 -0.14 0.62
N TYR A 90 -5.47 -0.65 0.87
CA TYR A 90 -5.07 -1.11 2.21
C TYR A 90 -4.33 -0.02 2.99
N THR A 91 -4.74 0.20 4.23
CA THR A 91 -4.04 1.09 5.16
C THR A 91 -2.72 0.45 5.61
N VAL A 92 -1.60 1.03 5.18
CA VAL A 92 -0.26 0.54 5.49
C VAL A 92 0.24 1.03 6.85
N ALA A 93 -0.19 2.23 7.25
CA ALA A 93 0.11 2.83 8.53
C ALA A 93 -1.06 3.71 8.96
N ARG A 94 -1.26 3.82 10.28
CA ARG A 94 -2.21 4.75 10.89
C ARG A 94 -1.51 5.47 12.02
N ARG A 95 -1.70 6.78 12.10
CA ARG A 95 -1.15 7.61 13.17
C ARG A 95 -2.22 8.53 13.71
N ASN A 96 -2.22 8.67 15.03
CA ASN A 96 -2.99 9.69 15.72
C ASN A 96 -2.01 10.76 16.21
N VAL A 97 -2.16 12.00 15.74
CA VAL A 97 -1.29 13.14 16.07
C VAL A 97 -2.18 14.33 16.37
N GLU A 98 -2.09 14.92 17.57
CA GLU A 98 -2.86 16.11 17.96
C GLU A 98 -4.38 15.96 17.69
N SER A 99 -4.93 14.78 18.01
CA SER A 99 -6.33 14.40 17.74
C SER A 99 -6.71 14.31 16.26
N GLN A 100 -5.76 14.43 15.34
CA GLN A 100 -5.93 14.17 13.92
C GLN A 100 -5.57 12.72 13.60
N GLU A 101 -6.36 12.10 12.74
CA GLU A 101 -6.11 10.75 12.25
C GLU A 101 -5.48 10.82 10.85
N LEU A 102 -4.30 10.21 10.72
CA LEU A 102 -3.55 10.13 9.48
C LEU A 102 -3.54 8.67 9.01
N LEU A 103 -4.17 8.42 7.87
CA LEU A 103 -4.27 7.11 7.24
C LEU A 103 -3.36 7.07 6.02
N TYR A 104 -2.40 6.16 6.01
CA TYR A 104 -1.44 6.01 4.92
C TYR A 104 -1.81 4.81 4.07
N HIS A 105 -1.82 4.98 2.75
CA HIS A 105 -2.08 3.90 1.79
C HIS A 105 -1.04 3.92 0.69
N SER A 106 -0.70 2.74 0.17
CA SER A 106 0.10 2.60 -1.05
C SER A 106 -0.67 1.78 -2.07
N MET A 107 -0.53 2.17 -3.34
CA MET A 107 -1.15 1.46 -4.46
C MET A 107 -0.18 1.38 -5.63
N LYS A 108 -0.22 0.24 -6.33
CA LYS A 108 0.52 0.02 -7.56
C LYS A 108 -0.49 -0.27 -8.66
N LEU A 109 -0.50 0.55 -9.70
CA LEU A 109 -1.34 0.35 -10.87
C LEU A 109 -0.83 -0.81 -11.71
N THR A 110 -1.68 -1.35 -12.59
CA THR A 110 -1.35 -2.51 -13.45
C THR A 110 -0.17 -2.25 -14.39
N ASN A 111 0.06 -0.99 -14.76
CA ASN A 111 1.21 -0.55 -15.55
C ASN A 111 2.48 -0.28 -14.70
N GLY A 112 2.43 -0.57 -13.40
CA GLY A 112 3.57 -0.46 -12.49
C GLY A 112 3.78 0.91 -11.84
N ILE A 113 2.94 1.91 -12.13
CA ILE A 113 2.99 3.23 -11.47
C ILE A 113 2.61 3.08 -9.99
N TRP A 114 3.43 3.64 -9.12
CA TRP A 114 3.15 3.75 -7.69
C TRP A 114 2.45 5.07 -7.38
N VAL A 115 1.43 5.00 -6.54
CA VAL A 115 0.80 6.16 -5.91
C VAL A 115 0.77 5.92 -4.40
N LEU A 116 1.15 6.94 -3.64
CA LEU A 116 1.07 6.96 -2.19
C LEU A 116 0.01 7.96 -1.78
N SER A 117 -0.72 7.68 -0.73
CA SER A 117 -1.72 8.59 -0.18
C SER A 117 -1.56 8.78 1.32
N GLU A 118 -1.76 10.00 1.79
CA GLU A 118 -2.05 10.33 3.18
C GLU A 118 -3.45 10.94 3.23
N LEU A 119 -4.38 10.30 3.93
CA LEU A 119 -5.71 10.83 4.20
C LEU A 119 -5.74 11.33 5.64
N LYS A 120 -5.91 12.64 5.78
CA LYS A 120 -5.96 13.34 7.06
C LYS A 120 -7.40 13.64 7.44
N LEU A 121 -7.77 13.23 8.64
CA LEU A 121 -9.04 13.49 9.29
C LEU A 121 -8.85 14.42 10.49
N GLN A 122 -9.65 15.47 10.56
CA GLN A 122 -9.66 16.39 11.70
C GLN A 122 -10.95 16.18 12.51
N PRO A 123 -10.88 16.25 13.85
CA PRO A 123 -12.05 16.17 14.69
C PRO A 123 -12.98 17.35 14.40
N ASN A 124 -14.30 17.11 14.40
CA ASN A 124 -15.34 18.11 14.13
C ASN A 124 -15.27 18.76 12.73
N ASN A 125 -14.50 18.19 11.79
CA ASN A 125 -14.46 18.64 10.41
C ASN A 125 -15.02 17.52 9.51
N SER A 126 -16.04 17.85 8.72
CA SER A 126 -16.57 16.94 7.71
C SER A 126 -15.67 16.85 6.48
N SER A 127 -14.77 17.80 6.26
CA SER A 127 -13.78 17.74 5.18
C SER A 127 -12.53 16.98 5.62
N MET A 128 -12.11 16.04 4.78
CA MET A 128 -10.86 15.31 4.88
C MET A 128 -9.87 15.86 3.85
N THR A 129 -8.57 15.82 4.15
CA THR A 129 -7.53 16.20 3.20
C THR A 129 -6.84 14.95 2.69
N LEU A 130 -6.90 14.71 1.38
CA LEU A 130 -6.20 13.63 0.70
C LEU A 130 -4.96 14.18 -0.01
N SER A 131 -3.77 13.83 0.48
CA SER A 131 -2.51 14.08 -0.20
C SER A 131 -2.11 12.88 -1.04
N LEU A 132 -1.91 13.05 -2.34
CA LEU A 132 -1.44 12.02 -3.27
C LEU A 132 -0.04 12.35 -3.77
N LYS A 133 0.85 11.35 -3.74
CA LYS A 133 2.20 11.44 -4.31
C LYS A 133 2.43 10.36 -5.35
N SER A 134 2.97 10.75 -6.50
CA SER A 134 3.47 9.83 -7.53
C SER A 134 4.62 10.44 -8.32
N ARG A 135 5.51 9.62 -8.88
CA ARG A 135 6.45 10.09 -9.91
C ARG A 135 5.78 10.44 -11.23
N ASN A 136 4.53 10.00 -11.42
CA ASN A 136 3.71 10.34 -12.58
C ASN A 136 2.44 11.00 -12.07
N THR A 137 2.40 12.33 -12.03
CA THR A 137 1.28 13.08 -11.45
C THR A 137 0.00 13.01 -12.29
N VAL A 138 0.07 12.60 -13.56
CA VAL A 138 -1.12 12.49 -14.44
C VAL A 138 -2.18 11.52 -13.88
N VAL A 139 -1.78 10.56 -13.04
CA VAL A 139 -2.74 9.59 -12.46
C VAL A 139 -3.45 10.10 -11.21
N VAL A 140 -2.99 11.19 -10.57
CA VAL A 140 -3.48 11.59 -9.24
C VAL A 140 -4.94 12.03 -9.25
N ASP A 141 -5.41 12.69 -10.32
CA ASP A 141 -6.82 13.09 -10.46
C ASP A 141 -7.75 11.88 -10.52
N SER A 142 -7.38 10.84 -11.29
CA SER A 142 -8.16 9.60 -11.37
C SER A 142 -8.20 8.86 -10.04
N ILE A 143 -7.10 8.86 -9.29
CA ILE A 143 -7.05 8.26 -7.95
C ILE A 143 -7.91 9.06 -6.97
N ASN A 144 -7.87 10.39 -7.00
CA ASN A 144 -8.75 11.21 -6.18
C ASN A 144 -10.23 10.87 -6.45
N GLN A 145 -10.65 10.80 -7.71
CA GLN A 145 -12.03 10.43 -8.07
C GLN A 145 -12.40 9.02 -7.55
N ALA A 146 -11.47 8.07 -7.56
CA ALA A 146 -11.70 6.75 -6.98
C ALA A 146 -11.91 6.82 -5.46
N PHE A 147 -11.10 7.59 -4.73
CA PHE A 147 -11.30 7.81 -3.28
C PHE A 147 -12.65 8.45 -2.98
N VAL A 148 -13.00 9.51 -3.72
CA VAL A 148 -14.31 10.18 -3.59
C VAL A 148 -15.44 9.17 -3.80
N THR A 149 -15.40 8.42 -4.90
CA THR A 149 -16.41 7.42 -5.23
C THR A 149 -16.54 6.36 -4.14
N ILE A 150 -15.42 5.78 -3.69
CA ILE A 150 -15.42 4.73 -2.65
C ILE A 150 -15.97 5.27 -1.32
N LEU A 151 -15.54 6.46 -0.90
CA LEU A 151 -15.92 7.00 0.41
C LEU A 151 -17.37 7.51 0.42
N GLN A 152 -17.88 7.96 -0.73
CA GLN A 152 -19.24 8.49 -0.86
C GLN A 152 -20.28 7.47 -1.33
N ALA A 153 -19.89 6.33 -1.92
CA ALA A 153 -20.79 5.25 -2.34
C ALA A 153 -21.59 4.65 -1.18
#